data_AF-A0A348FXM0-F1
#
_entry.id   AF-A0A348FXM0-F1
#
_cell.length_a   1.000
_cell.length_b   1.000
_cell.length_c   1.000
_cell.angle_alpha   90.00
_cell.angle_beta   90.00
_cell.angle_gamma   90.00
#
_symmetry.space_group_name_H-M   'P 1'
#
loop_
_entity.id
_entity.type
_entity.pdbx_description
1 polymer ?
#
loop_
_entity_poly.entity_id
_entity_poly.type
_entity_poly.pdbx_seq_one_letter_code
_entity_poly.pdbx_strand_id
1 'polypeptide(L)'
;MPLFALANAGVVISTSDMGQLNSLAILIGLVIGKPIGVLTFSWLAVRFGFAMRPAELGWPLLAAGALLTGIGFTMSLFIAGLAFPPDMLNASKVAILAGSLLSASLGVSTLAWLTLKNRRI
;
A
#
# COMPACT_ATOMS: atom_id res chain seq x y z
N MET A 1 -16.85 2.93 -8.96
CA MET A 1 -15.91 2.41 -7.94
C MET A 1 -16.60 1.77 -6.74
N PRO A 2 -17.61 2.37 -6.08
CA PRO A 2 -18.26 1.75 -4.91
C PRO A 2 -18.92 0.40 -5.20
N LEU A 3 -19.63 0.29 -6.33
CA LEU A 3 -20.24 -0.97 -6.79
C LEU A 3 -19.20 -2.07 -7.04
N PHE A 4 -18.04 -1.72 -7.62
CA PHE A 4 -16.96 -2.67 -7.86
C PHE A 4 -16.40 -3.22 -6.55
N ALA A 5 -16.15 -2.32 -5.59
CA ALA A 5 -15.68 -2.70 -4.27
C ALA A 5 -16.71 -3.60 -3.56
N LEU A 6 -17.99 -3.26 -3.60
CA LEU A 6 -19.05 -4.08 -2.99
C LEU A 6 -19.11 -5.48 -3.60
N ALA A 7 -19.02 -5.59 -4.94
CA ALA A 7 -19.06 -6.86 -5.65
C ALA A 7 -17.81 -7.74 -5.44
N ASN A 8 -16.64 -7.12 -5.21
CA ASN A 8 -15.36 -7.84 -5.17
C ASN A 8 -14.74 -7.99 -3.78
N ALA A 9 -15.14 -7.16 -2.81
CA ALA A 9 -14.62 -7.19 -1.44
C ALA A 9 -15.33 -8.22 -0.54
N GLY A 10 -16.42 -8.84 -1.02
CA GLY A 10 -17.01 -10.01 -0.36
C GLY A 10 -16.05 -11.19 -0.41
N VAL A 11 -15.26 -11.38 0.64
CA VAL A 11 -14.30 -12.49 0.80
C VAL A 11 -14.65 -13.32 2.01
N VAL A 12 -14.47 -14.63 1.90
CA VAL A 12 -14.59 -15.54 3.04
C VAL A 12 -13.25 -15.53 3.76
N ILE A 13 -13.21 -15.08 5.00
CA ILE A 13 -11.97 -15.01 5.77
C ILE A 13 -11.76 -16.36 6.46
N SER A 14 -10.83 -17.16 5.95
CA SER A 14 -10.36 -18.37 6.63
C SER A 14 -8.93 -18.17 7.11
N THR A 15 -8.60 -18.68 8.30
CA THR A 15 -7.24 -18.54 8.87
C THR A 15 -6.17 -19.25 8.02
N SER A 16 -6.56 -20.25 7.22
CA SER A 16 -5.70 -20.94 6.25
C SER A 16 -5.23 -20.05 5.08
N ASP A 17 -5.96 -18.97 4.77
CA ASP A 17 -5.75 -18.19 3.55
C ASP A 17 -4.53 -17.26 3.63
N MET A 18 -4.11 -16.90 4.85
CA MET A 18 -2.90 -16.08 5.06
C MET A 18 -1.59 -16.87 5.05
N GLY A 19 -1.66 -18.21 5.10
CA GLY A 19 -0.48 -19.07 5.07
C GLY A 19 0.07 -19.34 3.66
N GLN A 20 -0.66 -18.95 2.62
CA GLN A 20 -0.24 -19.20 1.24
C GLN A 20 0.85 -18.23 0.78
N LEU A 21 1.76 -18.70 -0.08
CA LEU A 21 2.92 -17.94 -0.54
C LEU A 21 2.53 -16.68 -1.35
N ASN A 22 1.46 -16.76 -2.15
CA ASN A 22 0.88 -15.63 -2.88
C ASN A 22 0.36 -14.55 -1.94
N SER A 23 -0.36 -14.92 -0.87
CA SER A 23 -0.87 -13.98 0.13
C SER A 23 0.27 -13.19 0.78
N LEU A 24 1.34 -13.89 1.18
CA LEU A 24 2.52 -13.26 1.77
C LEU A 24 3.24 -12.36 0.76
N ALA A 25 3.42 -12.81 -0.49
CA ALA A 25 4.06 -12.01 -1.54
C ALA A 25 3.27 -10.73 -1.84
N ILE A 26 1.95 -10.81 -1.90
CA ILE A 26 1.06 -9.66 -2.08
C ILE A 26 1.18 -8.69 -0.91
N LEU A 27 1.11 -9.20 0.32
CA LEU A 27 1.17 -8.38 1.53
C LEU A 27 2.51 -7.64 1.61
N ILE A 28 3.62 -8.34 1.42
CA ILE A 28 4.97 -7.75 1.39
C ILE A 28 5.10 -6.76 0.22
N GLY A 29 4.61 -7.11 -0.96
CA GLY A 29 4.65 -6.26 -2.13
C GLY A 29 3.90 -4.94 -1.94
N LEU A 30 2.74 -4.96 -1.26
CA LEU A 30 1.97 -3.75 -0.96
C LEU A 30 2.58 -2.94 0.18
N VAL A 31 2.89 -3.58 1.31
CA VAL A 31 3.32 -2.88 2.53
C VAL A 31 4.77 -2.41 2.46
N ILE A 32 5.64 -3.15 1.77
CA ILE A 32 7.08 -2.89 1.71
C ILE A 32 7.50 -2.53 0.29
N GLY A 33 7.09 -3.31 -0.70
CA GLY A 33 7.50 -3.12 -2.10
C GLY A 33 7.12 -1.76 -2.66
N LYS A 34 5.85 -1.36 -2.52
CA LYS A 34 5.36 -0.06 -3.02
C LYS A 34 6.05 1.14 -2.34
N PRO A 35 6.13 1.24 -1.00
CA PRO A 35 6.81 2.36 -0.36
C PRO A 35 8.29 2.45 -0.70
N ILE A 36 9.00 1.31 -0.71
CA ILE A 36 10.42 1.28 -1.10
C ILE A 36 10.58 1.75 -2.54
N GLY A 37 9.78 1.22 -3.48
CA GLY A 37 9.83 1.64 -4.88
C GLY A 37 9.64 3.14 -5.03
N VAL A 38 8.59 3.69 -4.42
CA VAL A 38 8.29 5.13 -4.50
C VAL A 38 9.42 5.96 -3.89
N LEU A 39 9.95 5.57 -2.73
CA LEU A 39 11.04 6.30 -2.08
C LEU A 39 12.33 6.26 -2.89
N THR A 40 12.73 5.09 -3.38
CA THR A 40 13.95 4.92 -4.17
C THR A 40 13.86 5.69 -5.48
N PHE A 41 12.76 5.58 -6.23
CA PHE A 41 12.60 6.32 -7.48
C PHE A 41 12.49 7.83 -7.26
N SER A 42 11.82 8.28 -6.20
CA SER A 42 11.79 9.70 -5.83
C SER A 42 13.19 10.20 -5.48
N TRP A 43 13.97 9.41 -4.73
CA TRP A 43 15.35 9.75 -4.39
C TRP A 43 16.25 9.82 -5.61
N LEU A 44 16.17 8.84 -6.52
CA LEU A 44 16.92 8.85 -7.78
C LEU A 44 16.53 10.07 -8.64
N ALA A 45 15.24 10.37 -8.78
CA ALA A 45 14.77 11.51 -9.57
C ALA A 45 15.33 12.85 -9.04
N VAL A 46 15.36 13.03 -7.71
CA VAL A 46 15.96 14.22 -7.09
C VAL A 46 17.49 14.21 -7.22
N ARG A 47 18.13 13.06 -7.04
CA ARG A 47 19.60 12.93 -7.09
C ARG A 47 20.17 13.21 -8.48
N PHE A 48 19.47 12.79 -9.54
CA PHE A 48 19.87 13.04 -10.93
C PHE A 48 19.36 14.36 -11.51
N GLY A 49 18.61 15.16 -10.73
CA GLY A 49 18.09 16.45 -11.17
C GLY A 49 16.89 16.37 -12.11
N PHE A 50 16.24 15.21 -12.24
CA PHE A 50 14.97 15.07 -12.99
C PHE A 50 13.78 15.69 -12.25
N ALA A 51 13.88 15.84 -10.93
CA ALA A 51 12.84 16.44 -10.10
C ALA A 51 13.47 17.37 -9.04
N MET A 52 12.76 18.44 -8.70
CA MET A 52 13.09 19.30 -7.55
C MET A 52 12.11 19.04 -6.42
N ARG A 53 12.63 18.79 -5.22
CA ARG A 53 11.82 18.61 -4.02
C ARG A 53 11.53 19.98 -3.37
N PRO A 54 10.27 20.33 -3.09
CA PRO A 54 9.93 21.55 -2.35
C PRO A 54 10.61 21.59 -0.97
N ALA A 55 10.95 22.78 -0.50
CA ALA A 55 11.57 22.97 0.82
C ALA A 55 10.66 22.48 1.97
N GLU A 56 9.34 22.62 1.80
CA GLU A 56 8.31 22.22 2.75
C GLU A 56 8.12 20.69 2.81
N LEU A 57 8.54 19.95 1.78
CA LEU A 57 8.39 18.49 1.69
C LEU A 57 9.66 17.80 2.17
N GLY A 58 9.80 17.64 3.49
CA GLY A 58 10.89 16.86 4.08
C GLY A 58 10.86 15.38 3.68
N TRP A 59 12.02 14.72 3.70
CA TRP A 59 12.14 13.26 3.48
C TRP A 59 11.24 12.43 4.40
N PRO A 60 11.06 12.78 5.69
CA PRO A 60 10.12 12.05 6.56
C PRO A 60 8.67 12.13 6.09
N LEU A 61 8.22 13.29 5.58
CA LEU A 61 6.86 13.46 5.08
C LEU A 61 6.66 12.70 3.76
N LEU A 62 7.68 12.68 2.90
CA LEU A 62 7.69 11.87 1.68
C LEU A 62 7.65 10.37 2.01
N ALA A 63 8.39 9.91 3.01
CA ALA A 63 8.35 8.53 3.49
C ALA A 63 6.97 8.14 4.05
N ALA A 64 6.35 9.02 4.85
CA ALA A 64 4.98 8.80 5.33
C ALA A 64 3.96 8.74 4.19
N GLY A 65 4.09 9.62 3.19
CA GLY A 65 3.28 9.57 1.97
C GLY A 65 3.51 8.30 1.14
N ALA A 66 4.76 7.83 1.07
CA ALA A 66 5.10 6.60 0.37
C ALA A 66 4.42 5.36 0.99
N LEU A 67 4.28 5.31 2.32
CA LEU A 67 3.53 4.22 2.99
C LEU A 67 2.07 4.15 2.52
N LEU A 68 1.42 5.30 2.28
CA LEU A 68 0.05 5.35 1.77
C LEU A 68 -0.08 4.78 0.36
N THR A 69 1.00 4.76 -0.43
CA THR A 69 0.97 4.17 -1.77
C THR A 69 0.74 2.65 -1.74
N GLY A 70 1.00 2.00 -0.60
CA GLY A 70 0.70 0.59 -0.34
C GLY A 70 -0.79 0.23 -0.33
N ILE A 71 -1.68 1.23 -0.33
CA ILE A 71 -3.15 1.03 -0.37
C ILE A 71 -3.55 0.60 -1.79
N GLY A 72 -3.48 -0.70 -2.05
CA GLY A 72 -3.80 -1.30 -3.36
C GLY A 72 -5.29 -1.51 -3.61
N PHE A 73 -6.09 -1.71 -2.55
CA PHE A 73 -7.52 -2.01 -2.52
C PHE A 73 -8.16 -2.32 -3.89
N THR A 74 -8.90 -1.40 -4.50
CA THR A 74 -9.68 -1.68 -5.72
C THR A 74 -8.85 -2.07 -6.92
N MET A 75 -7.72 -1.41 -7.17
CA MET A 75 -6.85 -1.74 -8.30
C MET A 75 -6.17 -3.09 -8.12
N SER A 76 -5.70 -3.41 -6.92
CA SER A 76 -5.12 -4.73 -6.64
C SER A 76 -6.17 -5.84 -6.69
N LEU A 77 -7.39 -5.61 -6.21
CA LEU A 77 -8.49 -6.59 -6.31
C LEU A 77 -8.84 -6.88 -7.78
N PHE A 78 -8.83 -5.84 -8.62
CA PHE A 78 -9.03 -5.99 -10.06
C PHE A 78 -7.91 -6.82 -10.70
N ILE A 79 -6.65 -6.46 -10.45
CA ILE A 79 -5.49 -7.19 -10.99
C ILE A 79 -5.47 -8.64 -10.50
N ALA A 80 -5.79 -8.90 -9.22
CA ALA A 80 -5.87 -10.27 -8.71
C ALA A 80 -6.93 -11.11 -9.42
N GLY A 81 -8.09 -10.51 -9.76
CA GLY A 81 -9.13 -11.19 -10.53
C GLY A 81 -8.73 -11.55 -11.96
N LEU A 82 -7.73 -10.85 -12.53
CA LEU A 82 -7.16 -11.19 -13.84
C LEU A 82 -5.98 -12.16 -13.74
N ALA A 83 -5.22 -12.11 -12.64
CA ALA A 83 -3.96 -12.81 -12.50
C ALA A 83 -4.07 -14.21 -11.87
N PHE A 84 -5.04 -14.44 -10.98
CA PHE A 84 -5.12 -15.66 -10.18
C PHE A 84 -6.34 -16.52 -10.51
N PRO A 85 -6.19 -17.86 -10.51
CA PRO A 85 -7.30 -18.78 -10.63
C PRO A 85 -8.18 -18.79 -9.37
N PRO A 86 -9.42 -19.33 -9.44
CA PRO A 86 -10.41 -19.24 -8.35
C PRO A 86 -9.94 -19.77 -6.99
N ASP A 87 -9.11 -20.81 -6.99
CA ASP A 87 -8.52 -21.46 -5.81
C ASP A 87 -7.53 -20.56 -5.05
N MET A 88 -6.82 -19.68 -5.76
CA MET A 88 -5.86 -18.74 -5.16
C MET A 88 -6.45 -17.33 -4.97
N LEU A 89 -7.57 -17.04 -5.63
CA LEU A 89 -8.15 -15.71 -5.68
C LEU A 89 -8.63 -15.23 -4.31
N ASN A 90 -9.33 -16.07 -3.55
CA ASN A 90 -9.87 -15.67 -2.24
C ASN A 90 -8.74 -15.26 -1.27
N ALA A 91 -7.72 -16.11 -1.16
CA ALA A 91 -6.54 -15.83 -0.34
C ALA A 91 -5.82 -14.54 -0.76
N SER A 92 -5.69 -14.34 -2.08
CA SER A 92 -5.09 -13.13 -2.64
C SER A 92 -5.89 -11.87 -2.30
N LYS A 93 -7.22 -11.93 -2.38
CA LYS A 93 -8.10 -10.81 -1.98
C LYS A 93 -7.98 -10.50 -0.49
N VAL A 94 -7.96 -11.52 0.38
CA VAL A 94 -7.75 -11.34 1.83
C VAL A 94 -6.42 -10.63 2.10
N ALA A 95 -5.34 -11.07 1.44
CA ALA A 95 -4.03 -10.43 1.56
C ALA A 95 -4.00 -8.97 1.08
N ILE A 96 -4.70 -8.65 -0.02
CA ILE A 96 -4.84 -7.27 -0.51
C ILE A 96 -5.55 -6.39 0.51
N LEU A 97 -6.64 -6.87 1.09
CA LEU A 97 -7.39 -6.14 2.11
C LEU A 97 -6.53 -5.89 3.36
N ALA A 98 -5.87 -6.94 3.86
CA ALA A 98 -4.98 -6.85 5.03
C ALA A 98 -3.80 -5.90 4.76
N GLY A 99 -3.12 -6.05 3.63
CA GLY A 99 -1.99 -5.19 3.25
C GLY A 99 -2.41 -3.73 3.05
N SER A 100 -3.59 -3.49 2.47
CA SER A 100 -4.13 -2.13 2.31
C SER A 100 -4.47 -1.50 3.67
N LEU A 101 -5.09 -2.26 4.58
CA LEU A 101 -5.41 -1.79 5.93
C LEU A 101 -4.15 -1.46 6.74
N LEU A 102 -3.13 -2.32 6.67
CA LEU A 102 -1.84 -2.09 7.32
C LEU A 102 -1.14 -0.84 6.76
N SER A 103 -1.09 -0.71 5.43
CA SER A 103 -0.48 0.45 4.76
C SER A 103 -1.21 1.74 5.12
N ALA A 104 -2.55 1.73 5.13
CA ALA A 104 -3.35 2.87 5.55
C ALA A 104 -3.10 3.23 7.02
N SER A 105 -3.09 2.24 7.92
CA SER A 105 -2.88 2.46 9.36
C SER A 105 -1.49 3.06 9.63
N LEU A 106 -0.44 2.49 9.03
CA LEU A 106 0.94 2.96 9.19
C LEU A 106 1.15 4.34 8.54
N GLY A 107 0.69 4.51 7.30
CA GLY A 107 0.83 5.77 6.58
C GLY A 107 0.08 6.92 7.24
N VAL A 108 -1.19 6.72 7.63
CA VAL A 108 -1.98 7.76 8.31
C VAL A 108 -1.39 8.06 9.69
N SER A 109 -1.00 7.05 10.47
CA SER A 109 -0.44 7.26 11.81
C SER A 109 0.88 8.03 11.76
N THR A 110 1.79 7.66 10.85
CA THR A 110 3.08 8.36 10.69
C THR A 110 2.89 9.78 10.19
N LEU A 111 1.98 10.00 9.24
CA LEU A 111 1.70 11.31 8.68
C LEU A 111 1.02 12.23 9.70
N ALA A 112 0.05 11.71 10.47
CA ALA A 112 -0.57 12.42 11.58
C ALA A 112 0.45 12.79 12.67
N TRP A 113 1.33 11.87 13.06
CA TRP A 113 2.36 12.14 14.05
C TRP A 113 3.33 13.24 13.61
N LEU A 114 3.81 13.18 12.36
CA LEU A 114 4.72 14.18 11.80
C LEU A 114 4.07 15.57 11.69
N THR A 115 2.83 15.64 11.21
CA THR A 115 2.11 16.91 11.04
C THR A 115 1.73 17.54 12.38
N LEU A 116 1.34 16.75 13.38
CA LEU A 116 1.06 17.24 14.73
C LEU A 116 2.32 17.74 15.44
N LYS A 117 3.46 17.06 15.26
CA LYS A 117 4.75 17.51 15.80
C LYS A 117 5.19 18.84 15.19
N ASN A 118 5.03 19.00 13.88
CA ASN A 118 5.43 20.21 13.17
C ASN A 118 4.54 21.43 13.47
N ARG A 119 3.32 21.23 14.02
CA ARG A 119 2.45 22.31 14.51
C ARG A 119 2.75 22.76 15.95
N ARG A 120 3.59 22.04 16.69
CA ARG A 120 3.93 22.33 18.10
C ARG A 120 5.27 23.09 18.27
N ILE A 121 5.92 23.45 17.17
CA ILE A 121 7.14 24.26 17.11
C ILE A 121 6.76 25.58 16.44
#